data_AF-A0A1L9RYT4-F1
#
_entry.id   AF-A0A1L9RYT4-F1
#
_cell.length_a   1.000
_cell.length_b   1.000
_cell.length_c   1.000
_cell.angle_alpha   90.00
_cell.angle_beta   90.00
_cell.angle_gamma   90.00
#
_symmetry.space_group_name_H-M   'P 1'
#
loop_
_entity.id
_entity.type
_entity.pdbx_description
1 polymer ?
#
loop_
_entity_poly.entity_id
_entity_poly.type
_entity_poly.pdbx_seq_one_letter_code
_entity_poly.pdbx_strand_id
1 'polypeptide(L)'
;MSFSITGTHADAMEEMMQKATAQDISPANNLGSFVTTSQDSAATRLMALNSDKHHACVGEYTSIANFHQDCVSMLADLYFDIEVRVIPVNEDTGVFLKLGSIYTGHYDPVKVAACLDGYEARTGYNIPIHVDAASRGFVAPFTHGNTVDWDFNLPRVRSINDAGHKFGLATCAVGWVVWRDRSFVPESLILEPDYLRWTQLAFTLSFSRPNAPVAVQYYHLRRLGRDGYQKAIYTLLSTARELSFRLEDTGYYRCISDIHRYVSGQPLLSALQQSEPGKNIRIPCHHHCDSFESGLPVEVFTFSDAFKQRCHWASLSHVSDKMHDRKFEFHVSLCSVHSHLLIAVDYELNGRGKNGQNIDVLRIVVRSSAIDEMMEKIVAELVDVVEELESVGDHVTV
;
A
#
# COMPACT_ATOMS: atom_id res chain seq x y z
N MET A 1 17.83 -4.70 30.58
CA MET A 1 19.01 -5.56 30.84
C MET A 1 20.25 -4.68 30.88
N SER A 2 21.29 -5.07 31.62
CA SER A 2 22.64 -4.52 31.47
C SER A 2 23.43 -5.33 30.42
N PHE A 3 24.49 -4.74 29.86
CA PHE A 3 25.41 -5.46 28.97
C PHE A 3 26.15 -6.56 29.76
N SER A 4 26.25 -7.78 29.22
CA SER A 4 26.86 -8.91 29.93
C SER A 4 28.39 -8.86 29.89
N ILE A 5 29.03 -9.38 30.94
CA ILE A 5 30.51 -9.47 31.01
C ILE A 5 31.03 -10.63 30.14
N THR A 6 30.24 -11.70 30.00
CA THR A 6 30.55 -12.87 29.16
C THR A 6 29.51 -13.01 28.04
N GLY A 7 29.92 -13.55 26.90
CA GLY A 7 29.01 -13.93 25.82
C GLY A 7 28.27 -15.25 26.08
N THR A 8 27.13 -15.41 25.44
CA THR A 8 26.36 -16.66 25.39
C THR A 8 26.74 -17.45 24.13
N HIS A 9 26.59 -18.78 24.13
CA HIS A 9 26.84 -19.63 22.96
C HIS A 9 25.90 -19.26 21.79
N ALA A 10 26.40 -19.36 20.55
CA ALA A 10 25.64 -18.97 19.35
C ALA A 10 24.31 -19.73 19.23
N ASP A 11 24.34 -21.05 19.25
CA ASP A 11 23.15 -21.91 19.11
C ASP A 11 22.09 -21.63 20.19
N ALA A 12 22.53 -21.36 21.43
CA ALA A 12 21.63 -21.03 22.54
C ALA A 12 21.01 -19.64 22.39
N MET A 13 21.75 -18.68 21.80
CA MET A 13 21.20 -17.37 21.43
C MET A 13 20.23 -17.48 20.26
N GLU A 14 20.54 -18.32 19.26
CA GLU A 14 19.65 -18.57 18.11
C GLU A 14 18.34 -19.20 18.57
N GLU A 15 18.38 -20.28 19.36
CA GLU A 15 17.18 -20.92 19.93
C GLU A 15 16.36 -19.93 20.76
N MET A 16 17.02 -19.15 21.63
CA MET A 16 16.35 -18.13 22.44
C MET A 16 15.67 -17.06 21.58
N MET A 17 16.35 -16.57 20.54
CA MET A 17 15.81 -15.55 19.63
C MET A 17 14.66 -16.10 18.78
N GLN A 18 14.80 -17.30 18.21
CA GLN A 18 13.73 -17.97 17.47
C GLN A 18 12.49 -18.18 18.36
N LYS A 19 12.68 -18.64 19.61
CA LYS A 19 11.59 -18.85 20.57
C LYS A 19 10.93 -17.54 21.03
N ALA A 20 11.69 -16.45 21.08
CA ALA A 20 11.15 -15.12 21.40
C ALA A 20 10.32 -14.57 20.22
N THR A 21 10.87 -14.57 19.00
CA THR A 21 10.19 -14.02 17.81
C THR A 21 9.07 -14.91 17.27
N ALA A 22 9.04 -16.20 17.62
CA ALA A 22 7.89 -17.06 17.34
C ALA A 22 6.61 -16.67 18.09
N GLN A 23 6.68 -15.73 19.03
CA GLN A 23 5.51 -15.13 19.71
C GLN A 23 4.97 -13.90 18.95
N ASP A 24 5.75 -13.35 18.01
CA ASP A 24 5.30 -12.25 17.16
C ASP A 24 4.28 -12.74 16.13
N ILE A 25 3.40 -11.84 15.70
CA ILE A 25 2.49 -12.09 14.58
C ILE A 25 3.28 -12.42 13.31
N SER A 26 2.91 -13.53 12.64
CA SER A 26 3.38 -13.84 11.29
C SER A 26 3.16 -12.65 10.35
N PRO A 27 4.18 -12.14 9.64
CA PRO A 27 4.01 -11.00 8.75
C PRO A 27 2.92 -11.18 7.68
N ALA A 28 2.68 -12.42 7.22
CA ALA A 28 1.56 -12.74 6.32
C ALA A 28 0.19 -12.39 6.92
N ASN A 29 0.05 -12.52 8.24
CA ASN A 29 -1.18 -12.29 9.00
C ASN A 29 -1.34 -10.81 9.43
N ASN A 30 -0.33 -9.95 9.26
CA ASN A 30 -0.45 -8.52 9.54
C ASN A 30 -1.17 -7.83 8.37
N LEU A 31 -2.51 -7.75 8.42
CA LEU A 31 -3.31 -7.16 7.33
C LEU A 31 -3.32 -5.62 7.35
N GLY A 32 -2.77 -4.98 8.40
CA GLY A 32 -2.69 -3.53 8.52
C GLY A 32 -1.55 -2.88 7.74
N SER A 33 -0.45 -3.60 7.50
CA SER A 33 0.75 -3.11 6.81
C SER A 33 0.56 -2.96 5.30
N PHE A 34 1.33 -2.08 4.67
CA PHE A 34 1.50 -2.04 3.20
C PHE A 34 2.77 -2.74 2.70
N VAL A 35 3.68 -3.12 3.61
CA VAL A 35 4.99 -3.70 3.24
C VAL A 35 4.81 -5.11 2.71
N THR A 36 5.52 -5.50 1.65
CA THR A 36 5.55 -6.87 1.15
C THR A 36 6.14 -7.82 2.19
N THR A 37 5.38 -8.86 2.53
CA THR A 37 5.67 -9.78 3.66
C THR A 37 6.11 -11.17 3.24
N SER A 38 6.24 -11.43 1.94
CA SER A 38 6.73 -12.69 1.37
C SER A 38 7.60 -12.42 0.14
N GLN A 39 8.51 -13.35 -0.16
CA GLN A 39 9.40 -13.30 -1.31
C GLN A 39 9.50 -14.71 -1.90
N ASP A 40 9.67 -14.83 -3.22
CA ASP A 40 9.93 -16.15 -3.80
C ASP A 40 11.30 -16.69 -3.38
N SER A 41 11.56 -17.97 -3.66
CA SER A 41 12.79 -18.62 -3.21
C SER A 41 14.07 -18.02 -3.85
N ALA A 42 13.99 -17.47 -5.06
CA ALA A 42 15.12 -16.82 -5.73
C ALA A 42 15.39 -15.45 -5.13
N ALA A 43 14.35 -14.62 -4.93
CA ALA A 43 14.46 -13.36 -4.21
C ALA A 43 15.02 -13.56 -2.78
N THR A 44 14.56 -14.59 -2.06
CA THR A 44 15.08 -14.95 -0.72
C THR A 44 16.56 -15.32 -0.74
N ARG A 45 17.01 -16.13 -1.70
CA ARG A 45 18.45 -16.43 -1.87
C ARG A 45 19.25 -15.18 -2.26
N LEU A 46 18.70 -14.30 -3.10
CA LEU A 46 19.33 -13.03 -3.46
C LEU A 46 19.46 -12.08 -2.27
N MET A 47 18.52 -12.09 -1.31
CA MET A 47 18.69 -11.32 -0.07
C MET A 47 19.89 -11.80 0.73
N ALA A 48 20.00 -13.12 0.99
CA ALA A 48 21.13 -13.69 1.71
C ALA A 48 22.47 -13.37 1.04
N LEU A 49 22.57 -13.56 -0.28
CA LEU A 49 23.75 -13.32 -1.11
C LEU A 49 24.18 -11.84 -1.27
N ASN A 50 23.40 -10.88 -0.76
CA ASN A 50 23.68 -9.44 -0.83
C ASN A 50 23.46 -8.73 0.52
N SER A 51 23.43 -9.49 1.62
CA SER A 51 23.23 -8.99 2.98
C SER A 51 24.46 -8.25 3.53
N ASP A 52 25.65 -8.68 3.12
CA ASP A 52 26.98 -8.18 3.49
C ASP A 52 27.53 -7.10 2.56
N LYS A 53 26.92 -6.92 1.37
CA LYS A 53 27.34 -5.90 0.40
C LYS A 53 26.75 -4.55 0.77
N HIS A 54 27.60 -3.58 1.08
CA HIS A 54 27.18 -2.24 1.49
C HIS A 54 26.87 -1.35 0.27
N HIS A 55 25.71 -0.70 0.27
CA HIS A 55 25.24 0.15 -0.85
C HIS A 55 26.16 1.33 -1.17
N ALA A 56 26.84 1.90 -0.18
CA ALA A 56 27.74 3.02 -0.40
C ALA A 56 29.07 2.64 -1.09
N CYS A 57 29.49 1.37 -1.03
CA CYS A 57 30.75 0.89 -1.61
C CYS A 57 30.59 0.55 -3.10
N VAL A 58 30.19 1.55 -3.91
CA VAL A 58 29.90 1.39 -5.34
C VAL A 58 31.13 1.02 -6.17
N GLY A 59 32.32 1.41 -5.71
CA GLY A 59 33.59 1.01 -6.29
C GLY A 59 33.90 -0.48 -6.18
N GLU A 60 33.48 -1.09 -5.08
CA GLU A 60 33.69 -2.48 -4.72
C GLU A 60 32.55 -3.38 -5.22
N TYR A 61 31.33 -2.83 -5.36
CA TYR A 61 30.11 -3.54 -5.75
C TYR A 61 29.43 -2.95 -7.00
N THR A 62 30.20 -2.62 -8.02
CA THR A 62 29.75 -1.91 -9.24
C THR A 62 28.54 -2.56 -9.92
N SER A 63 28.41 -3.91 -9.89
CA SER A 63 27.25 -4.60 -10.44
C SER A 63 25.94 -4.23 -9.75
N ILE A 64 25.95 -4.00 -8.43
CA ILE A 64 24.75 -3.55 -7.70
C ILE A 64 24.48 -2.06 -7.94
N ALA A 65 25.52 -1.25 -8.11
CA ALA A 65 25.37 0.16 -8.50
C ALA A 65 24.70 0.28 -9.88
N ASN A 66 25.05 -0.61 -10.81
CA ASN A 66 24.37 -0.69 -12.11
C ASN A 66 22.91 -1.14 -11.95
N PHE A 67 22.60 -2.14 -11.13
CA PHE A 67 21.21 -2.54 -10.83
C PHE A 67 20.40 -1.41 -10.20
N HIS A 68 21.00 -0.61 -9.33
CA HIS A 68 20.39 0.60 -8.76
C HIS A 68 20.05 1.62 -9.85
N GLN A 69 21.00 1.90 -10.76
CA GLN A 69 20.78 2.84 -11.87
C GLN A 69 19.75 2.33 -12.89
N ASP A 70 19.74 1.02 -13.16
CA ASP A 70 18.74 0.36 -14.01
C ASP A 70 17.35 0.48 -13.38
N CYS A 71 17.21 0.29 -12.06
CA CYS A 71 15.95 0.55 -11.34
C CYS A 71 15.49 2.00 -11.49
N VAL A 72 16.36 2.99 -11.23
CA VAL A 72 15.99 4.41 -11.41
C VAL A 72 15.51 4.68 -12.84
N SER A 73 16.20 4.11 -13.83
CA SER A 73 15.87 4.29 -15.25
C SER A 73 14.54 3.62 -15.63
N MET A 74 14.28 2.39 -15.16
CA MET A 74 13.02 1.67 -15.37
C MET A 74 11.84 2.35 -14.67
N LEU A 75 12.05 2.98 -13.51
CA LEU A 75 11.01 3.70 -12.79
C LEU A 75 10.74 5.08 -13.42
N ALA A 76 11.76 5.76 -13.94
CA ALA A 76 11.57 6.98 -14.73
C ALA A 76 10.73 6.76 -16.01
N ASP A 77 10.85 5.59 -16.65
CA ASP A 77 9.99 5.14 -17.76
C ASP A 77 8.59 4.69 -17.31
N LEU A 78 8.41 4.34 -16.04
CA LEU A 78 7.16 3.76 -15.53
C LEU A 78 6.08 4.81 -15.22
N TYR A 79 6.46 6.01 -14.78
CA TYR A 79 5.52 6.97 -14.18
C TYR A 79 4.88 7.93 -15.21
N PHE A 80 3.66 7.56 -15.70
CA PHE A 80 2.71 8.40 -16.47
C PHE A 80 1.16 8.34 -15.98
N ASP A 81 0.45 9.46 -15.56
CA ASP A 81 -1.07 9.83 -15.52
C ASP A 81 -2.20 9.99 -14.31
N ILE A 82 -2.15 10.90 -13.26
CA ILE A 82 -3.09 11.35 -12.10
C ILE A 82 -2.84 12.73 -11.23
N GLU A 83 -3.77 13.68 -10.96
CA GLU A 83 -3.57 15.02 -10.25
C GLU A 83 -4.44 15.31 -8.93
N VAL A 84 -4.21 16.33 -8.02
CA VAL A 84 -5.09 16.69 -6.81
C VAL A 84 -5.19 18.08 -6.14
N ARG A 85 -6.44 18.48 -5.76
CA ARG A 85 -6.96 19.42 -4.70
C ARG A 85 -6.04 20.49 -4.03
N VAL A 86 -6.53 21.74 -4.01
CA VAL A 86 -5.84 22.99 -3.62
C VAL A 86 -5.92 23.35 -2.12
N ILE A 87 -4.83 23.87 -1.55
CA ILE A 87 -4.70 24.65 -0.30
C ILE A 87 -4.33 26.10 -0.70
N PRO A 88 -4.61 27.17 0.09
CA PRO A 88 -4.16 28.53 -0.27
C PRO A 88 -2.65 28.59 -0.58
N VAL A 89 -2.32 29.12 -1.75
CA VAL A 89 -0.96 29.12 -2.32
C VAL A 89 -0.38 30.55 -2.33
N ASN A 90 0.86 30.70 -1.89
CA ASN A 90 1.66 31.93 -1.98
C ASN A 90 3.06 31.66 -2.59
N GLU A 91 3.89 32.69 -2.66
CA GLU A 91 5.25 32.66 -3.22
C GLU A 91 6.25 31.71 -2.52
N ASP A 92 5.99 31.33 -1.26
CA ASP A 92 6.81 30.39 -0.49
C ASP A 92 6.27 28.94 -0.52
N THR A 93 5.19 28.66 -1.27
CA THR A 93 4.46 27.38 -1.19
C THR A 93 5.05 26.30 -2.09
N GLY A 94 5.44 25.16 -1.51
CA GLY A 94 5.64 23.89 -2.23
C GLY A 94 4.39 23.02 -2.22
N VAL A 95 4.05 22.38 -3.35
CA VAL A 95 2.86 21.50 -3.46
C VAL A 95 3.26 20.03 -3.43
N PHE A 96 2.65 19.28 -2.52
CA PHE A 96 2.83 17.83 -2.35
C PHE A 96 1.52 17.11 -2.65
N LEU A 97 1.47 16.37 -3.75
CA LEU A 97 0.31 15.54 -4.10
C LEU A 97 0.50 14.13 -3.54
N LYS A 98 -0.50 13.61 -2.82
CA LYS A 98 -0.49 12.23 -2.31
C LYS A 98 -1.27 11.33 -3.24
N LEU A 99 -0.62 10.28 -3.72
CA LEU A 99 -1.21 9.35 -4.67
C LEU A 99 -1.46 8.01 -3.98
N GLY A 100 -2.74 7.73 -3.76
CA GLY A 100 -3.19 6.56 -3.00
C GLY A 100 -3.23 6.86 -1.50
N SER A 101 -4.39 7.30 -1.02
CA SER A 101 -4.62 7.60 0.40
C SER A 101 -4.40 6.36 1.27
N ILE A 102 -3.43 6.41 2.18
CA ILE A 102 -3.23 5.35 3.19
C ILE A 102 -4.45 5.18 4.12
N TYR A 103 -5.31 6.19 4.22
CA TYR A 103 -6.49 6.22 5.10
C TYR A 103 -7.79 5.79 4.42
N THR A 104 -7.84 5.72 3.09
CA THR A 104 -9.09 5.45 2.37
C THR A 104 -8.93 4.62 1.10
N GLY A 105 -7.71 4.22 0.72
CA GLY A 105 -7.42 3.52 -0.54
C GLY A 105 -7.58 4.37 -1.80
N HIS A 106 -8.32 5.48 -1.71
CA HIS A 106 -8.72 6.30 -2.84
C HIS A 106 -7.54 6.88 -3.60
N TYR A 107 -7.79 6.98 -4.89
CA TYR A 107 -7.09 7.86 -5.76
C TYR A 107 -7.59 9.27 -5.55
N ASP A 108 -6.62 10.13 -5.38
CA ASP A 108 -6.82 11.51 -5.01
C ASP A 108 -7.20 12.22 -6.37
N PRO A 109 -8.23 13.10 -6.43
CA PRO A 109 -8.85 13.60 -7.69
C PRO A 109 -8.34 14.95 -8.28
N VAL A 110 -8.17 14.90 -9.60
CA VAL A 110 -7.83 15.91 -10.62
C VAL A 110 -8.23 17.38 -10.35
N LYS A 111 -7.38 18.32 -10.86
CA LYS A 111 -7.49 19.79 -11.09
C LYS A 111 -6.51 20.75 -10.37
N VAL A 112 -5.38 20.31 -9.78
CA VAL A 112 -4.37 21.26 -9.20
C VAL A 112 -3.39 21.90 -10.17
N ALA A 113 -2.82 21.19 -11.13
CA ALA A 113 -1.91 21.75 -12.12
C ALA A 113 -2.60 22.90 -12.85
N ALA A 114 -3.86 22.72 -13.28
CA ALA A 114 -4.67 23.78 -13.86
C ALA A 114 -4.94 24.96 -12.89
N CYS A 115 -5.08 24.72 -11.58
CA CYS A 115 -5.19 25.79 -10.59
C CYS A 115 -3.87 26.55 -10.41
N LEU A 116 -2.73 25.87 -10.46
CA LEU A 116 -1.40 26.46 -10.41
C LEU A 116 -1.06 27.21 -11.70
N ASP A 117 -1.51 26.73 -12.86
CA ASP A 117 -1.45 27.46 -14.14
C ASP A 117 -2.20 28.78 -14.05
N GLY A 118 -3.43 28.74 -13.49
CA GLY A 118 -4.19 29.95 -13.21
C GLY A 118 -3.52 30.88 -12.18
N TYR A 119 -2.78 30.34 -11.21
CA TYR A 119 -2.03 31.13 -10.23
C TYR A 119 -0.80 31.80 -10.84
N GLU A 120 0.01 31.06 -11.59
CA GLU A 120 1.19 31.58 -12.32
C GLU A 120 0.76 32.63 -13.33
N ALA A 121 -0.33 32.43 -14.07
CA ALA A 121 -0.87 33.42 -15.00
C ALA A 121 -1.32 34.74 -14.35
N ARG A 122 -1.62 34.74 -13.03
CA ARG A 122 -2.00 35.95 -12.28
C ARG A 122 -0.85 36.61 -11.53
N THR A 123 0.19 35.87 -11.18
CA THR A 123 1.24 36.31 -10.23
C THR A 123 2.65 36.29 -10.83
N GLY A 124 2.88 35.53 -11.90
CA GLY A 124 4.20 35.23 -12.44
C GLY A 124 4.96 34.12 -11.69
N TYR A 125 4.43 33.60 -10.58
CA TYR A 125 5.11 32.59 -9.77
C TYR A 125 4.80 31.17 -10.25
N ASN A 126 5.83 30.48 -10.76
CA ASN A 126 5.76 29.06 -11.11
C ASN A 126 5.96 28.19 -9.88
N ILE A 127 4.90 27.48 -9.48
CA ILE A 127 4.95 26.58 -8.33
C ILE A 127 5.05 25.13 -8.81
N PRO A 128 6.12 24.41 -8.41
CA PRO A 128 6.34 23.01 -8.78
C PRO A 128 5.51 22.06 -7.92
N ILE A 129 5.34 20.84 -8.46
CA ILE A 129 4.69 19.73 -7.77
C ILE A 129 5.74 18.67 -7.42
N HIS A 130 5.71 18.19 -6.17
CA HIS A 130 6.25 16.89 -5.79
C HIS A 130 5.10 15.88 -5.61
N VAL A 131 5.35 14.63 -5.96
CA VAL A 131 4.34 13.58 -5.95
C VAL A 131 4.75 12.43 -5.03
N ASP A 132 4.05 12.30 -3.91
CA ASP A 132 4.15 11.16 -3.00
C ASP A 132 3.30 10.01 -3.54
N ALA A 133 3.91 9.19 -4.39
CA ALA A 133 3.33 7.96 -4.92
C ALA A 133 3.70 6.72 -4.12
N ALA A 134 4.08 6.87 -2.84
CA ALA A 134 4.63 5.80 -2.02
C ALA A 134 3.79 4.52 -1.98
N SER A 135 2.47 4.57 -2.19
CA SER A 135 1.63 3.37 -2.28
C SER A 135 1.02 3.15 -3.67
N ARG A 136 1.22 4.04 -4.65
CA ARG A 136 0.51 4.01 -5.94
C ARG A 136 1.41 3.90 -7.17
N GLY A 137 2.69 4.25 -7.09
CA GLY A 137 3.55 4.26 -8.27
C GLY A 137 3.79 2.87 -8.87
N PHE A 138 3.74 1.82 -8.04
CA PHE A 138 3.69 0.42 -8.50
C PHE A 138 2.28 -0.15 -8.68
N VAL A 139 1.23 0.68 -8.73
CA VAL A 139 -0.16 0.25 -8.96
C VAL A 139 -0.71 0.90 -10.24
N ALA A 140 -0.72 2.24 -10.31
CA ALA A 140 -1.39 2.98 -11.38
C ALA A 140 -0.84 2.69 -12.80
N PRO A 141 0.49 2.60 -13.03
CA PRO A 141 1.04 2.29 -14.35
C PRO A 141 0.72 0.89 -14.90
N PHE A 142 0.06 0.06 -14.08
CA PHE A 142 -0.33 -1.30 -14.40
C PHE A 142 -1.86 -1.50 -14.38
N THR A 143 -2.64 -0.42 -14.30
CA THR A 143 -4.11 -0.43 -14.35
C THR A 143 -4.61 0.46 -15.46
N HIS A 144 -5.53 -0.02 -16.30
CA HIS A 144 -6.15 0.79 -17.35
C HIS A 144 -7.47 1.39 -16.83
N GLY A 145 -7.77 2.64 -17.17
CA GLY A 145 -9.04 3.30 -16.83
C GLY A 145 -8.88 4.63 -16.09
N ASN A 146 -9.50 5.69 -16.64
CA ASN A 146 -9.60 7.06 -16.09
C ASN A 146 -8.34 7.59 -15.38
N THR A 147 -7.17 7.30 -15.94
CA THR A 147 -5.89 7.94 -15.60
C THR A 147 -5.83 9.33 -16.22
N VAL A 148 -5.61 10.36 -15.39
CA VAL A 148 -5.60 11.78 -15.77
C VAL A 148 -4.33 12.44 -15.21
N ASP A 149 -3.22 12.43 -15.96
CA ASP A 149 -1.89 13.13 -15.85
C ASP A 149 -1.25 13.32 -14.42
N TRP A 150 -0.13 12.62 -14.02
CA TRP A 150 0.37 12.54 -12.59
C TRP A 150 1.73 13.14 -12.29
N ASP A 151 2.59 13.07 -13.26
CA ASP A 151 3.99 12.77 -13.06
C ASP A 151 4.73 13.53 -14.14
N PHE A 152 5.67 12.90 -14.82
CA PHE A 152 6.50 13.62 -15.76
C PHE A 152 5.73 14.05 -17.02
N ASN A 153 4.50 13.56 -17.27
CA ASN A 153 3.56 14.17 -18.23
C ASN A 153 3.07 15.56 -17.79
N LEU A 154 2.80 15.80 -16.50
CA LEU A 154 2.37 17.13 -16.01
C LEU A 154 3.55 18.10 -15.91
N PRO A 155 3.64 19.19 -16.70
CA PRO A 155 4.83 20.05 -16.75
C PRO A 155 5.27 20.68 -15.42
N ARG A 156 4.41 20.70 -14.38
CA ARG A 156 4.76 21.17 -13.03
C ARG A 156 5.49 20.15 -12.16
N VAL A 157 5.37 18.85 -12.41
CA VAL A 157 5.95 17.81 -11.55
C VAL A 157 7.47 17.76 -11.70
N ARG A 158 8.19 18.01 -10.61
CA ARG A 158 9.66 18.00 -10.60
C ARG A 158 10.24 16.71 -10.04
N SER A 159 9.54 16.06 -9.12
CA SER A 159 9.96 14.78 -8.56
C SER A 159 8.81 13.94 -8.02
N ILE A 160 9.07 12.64 -7.92
CA ILE A 160 8.14 11.59 -7.53
C ILE A 160 8.85 10.66 -6.56
N ASN A 161 8.22 10.29 -5.44
CA ASN A 161 8.68 9.20 -4.58
C ASN A 161 7.80 7.94 -4.71
N ASP A 162 8.38 6.77 -4.49
CA ASP A 162 7.64 5.50 -4.43
C ASP A 162 8.30 4.53 -3.43
N ALA A 163 7.52 3.62 -2.84
CA ALA A 163 8.03 2.60 -1.92
C ALA A 163 8.05 1.23 -2.60
N GLY A 164 9.23 0.87 -3.12
CA GLY A 164 9.48 -0.44 -3.74
C GLY A 164 9.13 -1.63 -2.83
N HIS A 165 9.28 -1.44 -1.52
CA HIS A 165 8.89 -2.42 -0.51
C HIS A 165 7.38 -2.55 -0.24
N LYS A 166 6.52 -1.75 -0.89
CA LYS A 166 5.06 -1.93 -0.87
C LYS A 166 4.64 -2.72 -2.11
N PHE A 167 3.84 -2.12 -3.01
CA PHE A 167 3.38 -2.77 -4.25
C PHE A 167 4.47 -2.93 -5.32
N GLY A 168 5.68 -2.40 -5.09
CA GLY A 168 6.87 -2.75 -5.88
C GLY A 168 7.38 -4.17 -5.67
N LEU A 169 6.75 -4.93 -4.77
CA LEU A 169 6.98 -6.35 -4.46
C LEU A 169 8.37 -6.68 -3.87
N ALA A 170 9.20 -5.67 -3.62
CA ALA A 170 10.53 -5.87 -3.03
C ALA A 170 10.46 -6.07 -1.51
N THR A 171 11.56 -6.57 -0.93
CA THR A 171 11.68 -6.70 0.53
C THR A 171 11.73 -5.33 1.22
N CYS A 172 11.54 -5.32 2.55
CA CYS A 172 11.55 -4.11 3.37
C CYS A 172 12.81 -3.25 3.17
N ALA A 173 12.68 -1.94 3.40
CA ALA A 173 13.75 -0.94 3.33
C ALA A 173 14.32 -0.62 1.92
N VAL A 174 13.52 -0.73 0.86
CA VAL A 174 13.80 -0.07 -0.44
C VAL A 174 12.72 0.94 -0.82
N GLY A 175 13.14 2.13 -1.22
CA GLY A 175 12.28 3.21 -1.70
C GLY A 175 13.04 4.05 -2.73
N TRP A 176 12.29 4.77 -3.56
CA TRP A 176 12.77 5.44 -4.75
C TRP A 176 12.34 6.89 -4.76
N VAL A 177 13.20 7.76 -5.26
CA VAL A 177 12.83 9.13 -5.64
C VAL A 177 13.44 9.42 -7.01
N VAL A 178 12.61 9.85 -7.95
CA VAL A 178 13.01 10.22 -9.30
C VAL A 178 12.76 11.72 -9.47
N TRP A 179 13.71 12.42 -10.09
CA TRP A 179 13.57 13.82 -10.49
C TRP A 179 13.45 13.87 -12.01
N ARG A 180 12.62 14.78 -12.53
CA ARG A 180 12.45 14.96 -13.99
C ARG A 180 13.78 15.28 -14.67
N ASP A 181 14.57 16.14 -14.04
CA ASP A 181 15.82 16.65 -14.57
C ASP A 181 16.79 16.99 -13.44
N ARG A 182 18.10 16.88 -13.74
CA ARG A 182 19.19 17.14 -12.79
C ARG A 182 19.21 18.58 -12.26
N SER A 183 18.69 19.56 -13.01
CA SER A 183 18.60 20.96 -12.58
C SER A 183 17.66 21.20 -11.39
N PHE A 184 16.74 20.28 -11.09
CA PHE A 184 15.87 20.37 -9.91
C PHE A 184 16.51 19.82 -8.62
N VAL A 185 17.72 19.23 -8.71
CA VAL A 185 18.50 18.80 -7.54
C VAL A 185 19.57 19.85 -7.25
N PRO A 186 19.49 20.59 -6.11
CA PRO A 186 20.50 21.57 -5.75
C PRO A 186 21.89 20.94 -5.57
N GLU A 187 22.91 21.53 -6.19
CA GLU A 187 24.28 21.00 -6.12
C GLU A 187 24.83 20.97 -4.69
N SER A 188 24.43 21.94 -3.86
CA SER A 188 24.78 22.02 -2.43
C SER A 188 24.25 20.87 -1.57
N LEU A 189 23.35 20.02 -2.09
CA LEU A 189 22.84 18.84 -1.40
C LEU A 189 23.46 17.53 -1.92
N ILE A 190 24.30 17.59 -2.95
CA ILE A 190 24.99 16.42 -3.50
C ILE A 190 26.37 16.33 -2.86
N LEU A 191 26.69 15.17 -2.33
CA LEU A 191 27.98 14.87 -1.73
C LEU A 191 28.83 14.03 -2.69
N GLU A 192 30.12 14.31 -2.76
CA GLU A 192 31.11 13.50 -3.47
C GLU A 192 32.10 12.93 -2.44
N PRO A 193 31.97 11.66 -2.01
CA PRO A 193 32.83 11.08 -0.98
C PRO A 193 34.17 10.60 -1.54
N ASP A 194 35.24 11.38 -1.33
CA ASP A 194 36.59 11.11 -1.88
C ASP A 194 37.35 9.92 -1.23
N TYR A 195 36.77 9.26 -0.22
CA TYR A 195 37.47 8.22 0.56
C TYR A 195 37.25 6.79 0.06
N LEU A 196 36.29 6.59 -0.84
CA LEU A 196 36.12 5.34 -1.59
C LEU A 196 36.85 5.46 -2.93
N ARG A 197 37.22 4.34 -3.55
CA ARG A 197 38.14 4.32 -4.70
C ARG A 197 37.62 5.03 -5.98
N TRP A 198 36.37 5.52 -5.97
CA TRP A 198 35.67 6.08 -7.11
C TRP A 198 34.74 7.21 -6.64
N THR A 199 34.77 8.34 -7.35
CA THR A 199 33.86 9.47 -7.11
C THR A 199 32.44 9.10 -7.51
N GLN A 200 31.47 9.27 -6.60
CA GLN A 200 30.05 9.08 -6.88
C GLN A 200 29.24 10.22 -6.26
N LEU A 201 28.31 10.77 -7.04
CA LEU A 201 27.30 11.71 -6.57
C LEU A 201 26.32 11.00 -5.61
N ALA A 202 26.41 11.33 -4.33
CA ALA A 202 25.54 10.82 -3.27
C ALA A 202 24.48 11.88 -2.90
N PHE A 203 23.22 11.58 -3.20
CA PHE A 203 22.05 12.36 -2.76
C PHE A 203 21.18 11.49 -1.84
N THR A 204 21.64 11.30 -0.59
CA THR A 204 21.05 10.38 0.39
C THR A 204 21.33 10.84 1.82
N LEU A 205 20.39 10.61 2.73
CA LEU A 205 20.58 10.82 4.18
C LEU A 205 21.28 9.63 4.85
N SER A 206 21.18 8.43 4.26
CA SER A 206 21.78 7.21 4.80
C SER A 206 23.02 6.82 4.00
N PHE A 207 24.08 6.42 4.70
CA PHE A 207 25.33 5.96 4.10
C PHE A 207 25.41 4.43 4.02
N SER A 208 25.93 3.77 5.06
CA SER A 208 26.03 2.31 5.13
C SER A 208 24.65 1.67 5.29
N ARG A 209 24.26 0.85 4.33
CA ARG A 209 23.02 0.05 4.32
C ARG A 209 23.19 -1.21 3.45
N PRO A 210 22.47 -2.31 3.70
CA PRO A 210 22.59 -3.53 2.90
C PRO A 210 22.05 -3.34 1.47
N ASN A 211 22.65 -4.04 0.51
CA ASN A 211 22.25 -4.02 -0.91
C ASN A 211 21.09 -4.96 -1.25
N ALA A 212 20.79 -5.93 -0.39
CA ALA A 212 19.73 -6.92 -0.60
C ALA A 212 18.38 -6.33 -1.10
N PRO A 213 17.85 -5.22 -0.53
CA PRO A 213 16.57 -4.66 -1.00
C PRO A 213 16.62 -4.12 -2.44
N VAL A 214 17.73 -3.51 -2.86
CA VAL A 214 17.92 -3.01 -4.23
C VAL A 214 18.07 -4.16 -5.22
N ALA A 215 18.83 -5.20 -4.87
CA ALA A 215 19.01 -6.39 -5.70
C ALA A 215 17.67 -7.14 -5.93
N VAL A 216 16.82 -7.21 -4.90
CA VAL A 216 15.47 -7.80 -5.01
C VAL A 216 14.53 -6.94 -5.85
N GLN A 217 14.57 -5.60 -5.73
CA GLN A 217 13.77 -4.73 -6.61
C GLN A 217 14.14 -4.93 -8.08
N TYR A 218 15.43 -4.94 -8.39
CA TYR A 218 15.93 -5.16 -9.75
C TYR A 218 15.51 -6.54 -10.28
N TYR A 219 15.61 -7.57 -9.44
CA TYR A 219 15.10 -8.90 -9.76
C TYR A 219 13.63 -8.86 -10.17
N HIS A 220 12.74 -8.27 -9.37
CA HIS A 220 11.31 -8.23 -9.70
C HIS A 220 11.01 -7.42 -10.97
N LEU A 221 11.60 -6.22 -11.10
CA LEU A 221 11.46 -5.38 -12.31
C LEU A 221 11.84 -6.15 -13.58
N ARG A 222 12.96 -6.86 -13.57
CA ARG A 222 13.46 -7.63 -14.72
C ARG A 222 12.76 -8.97 -14.92
N ARG A 223 12.33 -9.64 -13.85
CA ARG A 223 11.70 -10.97 -13.89
C ARG A 223 10.23 -10.90 -14.30
N LEU A 224 9.51 -9.90 -13.81
CA LEU A 224 8.08 -9.74 -14.05
C LEU A 224 7.82 -8.90 -15.31
N GLY A 225 8.57 -7.80 -15.50
CA GLY A 225 8.26 -6.79 -16.51
C GLY A 225 6.85 -6.20 -16.34
N ARG A 226 6.41 -5.36 -17.30
CA ARG A 226 5.09 -4.71 -17.20
C ARG A 226 3.93 -5.71 -17.13
N ASP A 227 3.96 -6.79 -17.91
CA ASP A 227 2.93 -7.85 -17.92
C ASP A 227 2.83 -8.61 -16.58
N GLY A 228 3.97 -8.97 -15.97
CA GLY A 228 3.99 -9.66 -14.68
C GLY A 228 3.51 -8.78 -13.53
N TYR A 229 3.89 -7.49 -13.52
CA TYR A 229 3.35 -6.52 -12.55
C TYR A 229 1.85 -6.28 -12.77
N GLN A 230 1.38 -6.10 -14.00
CA GLN A 230 -0.06 -5.96 -14.29
C GLN A 230 -0.87 -7.16 -13.81
N LYS A 231 -0.41 -8.39 -14.05
CA LYS A 231 -1.05 -9.60 -13.52
C LYS A 231 -1.07 -9.66 -12.00
N ALA A 232 0.01 -9.26 -11.34
CA ALA A 232 0.07 -9.19 -9.87
C ALA A 232 -0.92 -8.15 -9.32
N ILE A 233 -0.89 -6.92 -9.84
CA ILE A 233 -1.76 -5.82 -9.40
C ILE A 233 -3.25 -6.12 -9.67
N TYR A 234 -3.59 -6.69 -10.83
CA TYR A 234 -4.96 -7.13 -11.12
C TYR A 234 -5.45 -8.24 -10.19
N THR A 235 -4.58 -9.18 -9.81
CA THR A 235 -4.92 -10.17 -8.77
C THR A 235 -5.23 -9.47 -7.45
N LEU A 236 -4.34 -8.60 -6.96
CA LEU A 236 -4.55 -7.88 -5.69
C LEU A 236 -5.83 -7.03 -5.69
N LEU A 237 -6.12 -6.31 -6.78
CA LEU A 237 -7.35 -5.53 -6.93
C LEU A 237 -8.58 -6.43 -6.98
N SER A 238 -8.51 -7.58 -7.65
CA SER A 238 -9.63 -8.54 -7.71
C SER A 238 -9.94 -9.13 -6.34
N THR A 239 -8.93 -9.54 -5.59
CA THR A 239 -9.06 -10.03 -4.21
C THR A 239 -9.66 -8.96 -3.30
N ALA A 240 -9.16 -7.72 -3.38
CA ALA A 240 -9.66 -6.60 -2.59
C ALA A 240 -11.13 -6.29 -2.89
N ARG A 241 -11.52 -6.23 -4.18
CA ARG A 241 -12.91 -6.01 -4.61
C ARG A 241 -13.87 -7.10 -4.17
N GLU A 242 -13.44 -8.37 -4.21
CA GLU A 242 -14.27 -9.49 -3.72
C GLU A 242 -14.45 -9.42 -2.20
N LEU A 243 -13.43 -8.97 -1.44
CA LEU A 243 -13.57 -8.65 -0.02
C LEU A 243 -14.59 -7.50 0.19
N SER A 244 -14.54 -6.42 -0.60
CA SER A 244 -15.54 -5.34 -0.53
C SER A 244 -16.96 -5.86 -0.70
N PHE A 245 -17.20 -6.65 -1.75
CA PHE A 245 -18.52 -7.21 -2.04
C PHE A 245 -19.00 -8.13 -0.93
N ARG A 246 -18.13 -8.98 -0.37
CA ARG A 246 -18.50 -9.86 0.75
C ARG A 246 -18.80 -9.08 2.03
N LEU A 247 -18.03 -8.04 2.35
CA LEU A 247 -18.28 -7.17 3.50
C LEU A 247 -19.63 -6.47 3.41
N GLU A 248 -19.99 -5.92 2.24
CA GLU A 248 -21.28 -5.24 2.07
C GLU A 248 -22.47 -6.21 2.00
N ASP A 249 -22.31 -7.39 1.39
CA ASP A 249 -23.35 -8.43 1.37
C ASP A 249 -23.70 -8.98 2.76
N THR A 250 -22.85 -8.79 3.79
CA THR A 250 -23.21 -9.09 5.19
C THR A 250 -24.33 -8.17 5.73
N GLY A 251 -24.49 -6.97 5.17
CA GLY A 251 -25.34 -5.92 5.73
C GLY A 251 -24.83 -5.25 7.02
N TYR A 252 -23.80 -5.79 7.68
CA TYR A 252 -23.17 -5.21 8.87
C TYR A 252 -22.21 -4.07 8.54
N TYR A 253 -21.56 -4.14 7.39
CA TYR A 253 -20.52 -3.20 6.97
C TYR A 253 -20.91 -2.41 5.73
N ARG A 254 -20.26 -1.27 5.54
CA ARG A 254 -20.31 -0.44 4.35
C ARG A 254 -18.89 -0.04 3.98
N CYS A 255 -18.47 -0.30 2.74
CA CYS A 255 -17.17 0.12 2.29
C CYS A 255 -17.12 1.65 2.13
N ILE A 256 -16.01 2.21 2.61
CA ILE A 256 -15.55 3.56 2.30
C ILE A 256 -14.71 3.51 1.02
N SER A 257 -13.84 2.52 0.85
CA SER A 257 -13.15 2.24 -0.42
C SER A 257 -14.17 2.01 -1.54
N ASP A 258 -14.00 2.73 -2.65
CA ASP A 258 -14.89 2.61 -3.82
C ASP A 258 -14.37 1.65 -4.90
N ILE A 259 -13.29 0.89 -4.66
CA ILE A 259 -12.62 0.13 -5.73
C ILE A 259 -13.48 -0.99 -6.36
N HIS A 260 -14.54 -1.44 -5.69
CA HIS A 260 -15.52 -2.41 -6.18
C HIS A 260 -16.75 -1.76 -6.84
N ARG A 261 -16.85 -0.42 -6.82
CA ARG A 261 -17.87 0.31 -7.58
C ARG A 261 -17.54 0.28 -9.07
N TYR A 262 -18.55 0.19 -9.92
CA TYR A 262 -18.38 0.29 -11.36
C TYR A 262 -18.20 1.76 -11.80
N VAL A 263 -17.34 2.00 -12.79
CA VAL A 263 -17.17 3.33 -13.38
C VAL A 263 -18.48 3.79 -14.02
N SER A 264 -18.94 4.97 -13.64
CA SER A 264 -20.19 5.55 -14.16
C SER A 264 -20.15 5.71 -15.68
N GLY A 265 -21.22 5.28 -16.37
CA GLY A 265 -21.36 5.37 -17.82
C GLY A 265 -20.80 4.18 -18.63
N GLN A 266 -20.22 3.16 -18.01
CA GLN A 266 -19.79 1.93 -18.69
C GLN A 266 -21.00 1.13 -19.25
N PRO A 267 -20.95 0.62 -20.52
CA PRO A 267 -22.02 -0.19 -21.11
C PRO A 267 -22.31 -1.50 -20.34
N LEU A 268 -21.31 -1.99 -19.61
CA LEU A 268 -21.38 -3.19 -18.80
C LEU A 268 -22.41 -3.06 -17.66
N LEU A 269 -22.54 -1.85 -17.11
CA LEU A 269 -23.51 -1.48 -16.07
C LEU A 269 -24.95 -1.58 -16.62
N SER A 270 -25.14 -1.21 -17.89
CA SER A 270 -26.42 -1.32 -18.61
C SER A 270 -26.83 -2.78 -18.86
N ALA A 271 -25.86 -3.68 -19.09
CA ALA A 271 -26.11 -5.11 -19.29
C ALA A 271 -26.49 -5.82 -17.98
N LEU A 272 -25.84 -5.46 -16.86
CA LEU A 272 -26.18 -5.97 -15.53
C LEU A 272 -27.59 -5.53 -15.08
N GLN A 273 -27.94 -4.27 -15.32
CA GLN A 273 -29.27 -3.71 -14.98
C GLN A 273 -30.44 -4.30 -15.78
N GLN A 274 -30.17 -5.07 -16.84
CA GLN A 274 -31.20 -5.80 -17.60
C GLN A 274 -31.45 -7.23 -17.09
N SER A 275 -30.70 -7.68 -16.08
CA SER A 275 -30.93 -8.99 -15.44
C SER A 275 -32.08 -8.97 -14.43
N GLU A 276 -32.62 -10.15 -14.11
CA GLU A 276 -33.82 -10.28 -13.28
C GLU A 276 -33.68 -9.62 -11.89
N PRO A 277 -34.74 -8.94 -11.38
CA PRO A 277 -34.72 -8.36 -10.04
C PRO A 277 -34.38 -9.42 -8.97
N GLY A 278 -33.30 -9.18 -8.22
CA GLY A 278 -32.85 -10.06 -7.14
C GLY A 278 -31.66 -10.97 -7.46
N LYS A 279 -31.11 -10.95 -8.69
CA LYS A 279 -29.82 -11.59 -8.99
C LYS A 279 -28.69 -10.56 -9.01
N ASN A 280 -27.85 -10.54 -7.97
CA ASN A 280 -26.57 -9.86 -8.00
C ASN A 280 -25.61 -10.57 -8.96
N ILE A 281 -25.71 -10.28 -10.27
CA ILE A 281 -24.73 -10.75 -11.25
C ILE A 281 -23.41 -10.03 -10.99
N ARG A 282 -22.49 -10.69 -10.30
CA ARG A 282 -21.10 -10.24 -10.14
C ARG A 282 -20.31 -10.59 -11.40
N ILE A 283 -19.53 -9.64 -11.88
CA ILE A 283 -18.62 -9.85 -13.02
C ILE A 283 -17.27 -10.34 -12.47
N PRO A 284 -16.70 -11.44 -12.98
CA PRO A 284 -15.38 -11.92 -12.55
C PRO A 284 -14.32 -10.84 -12.77
N CYS A 285 -13.85 -10.23 -11.68
CA CYS A 285 -13.04 -9.02 -11.74
C CYS A 285 -11.71 -9.21 -12.49
N HIS A 286 -11.15 -10.42 -12.48
CA HIS A 286 -9.90 -10.78 -13.17
C HIS A 286 -9.84 -10.40 -14.66
N HIS A 287 -10.99 -10.29 -15.35
CA HIS A 287 -11.07 -9.98 -16.78
C HIS A 287 -11.58 -8.56 -17.09
N HIS A 288 -12.01 -7.81 -16.06
CA HIS A 288 -12.72 -6.53 -16.21
C HIS A 288 -12.26 -5.48 -15.19
N CYS A 289 -10.99 -5.52 -14.77
CA CYS A 289 -10.44 -4.63 -13.74
C CYS A 289 -10.64 -3.12 -14.02
N ASP A 290 -10.75 -2.77 -15.29
CA ASP A 290 -10.87 -1.41 -15.83
C ASP A 290 -12.34 -0.91 -15.89
N SER A 291 -13.30 -1.78 -15.56
CA SER A 291 -14.73 -1.46 -15.44
C SER A 291 -15.10 -0.91 -14.06
N PHE A 292 -14.15 -0.89 -13.13
CA PHE A 292 -14.33 -0.49 -11.74
C PHE A 292 -13.55 0.79 -11.42
N GLU A 293 -14.01 1.53 -10.42
CA GLU A 293 -13.34 2.75 -9.95
C GLU A 293 -11.89 2.45 -9.50
N SER A 294 -11.06 3.44 -9.73
CA SER A 294 -9.61 3.32 -9.59
C SER A 294 -9.19 3.57 -8.14
N GLY A 295 -8.42 2.65 -7.55
CA GLY A 295 -7.90 2.79 -6.18
C GLY A 295 -6.77 1.80 -5.87
N LEU A 296 -6.24 1.88 -4.66
CA LEU A 296 -5.31 0.88 -4.13
C LEU A 296 -6.06 -0.43 -3.79
N PRO A 297 -5.39 -1.60 -3.82
CA PRO A 297 -5.96 -2.87 -3.32
C PRO A 297 -6.01 -2.85 -1.78
N VAL A 298 -6.96 -2.08 -1.25
CA VAL A 298 -7.11 -1.74 0.16
C VAL A 298 -8.60 -1.58 0.44
N GLU A 299 -9.11 -2.39 1.36
CA GLU A 299 -10.46 -2.21 1.88
C GLU A 299 -10.45 -1.33 3.11
N VAL A 300 -11.19 -0.22 3.03
CA VAL A 300 -11.52 0.62 4.18
C VAL A 300 -13.03 0.57 4.33
N PHE A 301 -13.50 0.14 5.49
CA PHE A 301 -14.93 -0.05 5.73
C PHE A 301 -15.32 0.44 7.11
N THR A 302 -16.60 0.76 7.25
CA THR A 302 -17.21 1.16 8.52
C THR A 302 -18.48 0.32 8.73
N PHE A 303 -19.12 0.45 9.90
CA PHE A 303 -20.43 -0.15 10.10
C PHE A 303 -21.49 0.45 9.18
N SER A 304 -22.46 -0.36 8.77
CA SER A 304 -23.60 0.13 8.00
C SER A 304 -24.50 1.03 8.87
N ASP A 305 -25.17 2.01 8.23
CA ASP A 305 -26.13 2.88 8.91
C ASP A 305 -27.25 2.04 9.59
N ALA A 306 -27.59 0.87 9.04
CA ALA A 306 -28.58 -0.06 9.58
C ALA A 306 -28.09 -0.83 10.82
N PHE A 307 -26.82 -1.24 10.86
CA PHE A 307 -26.22 -1.83 12.05
C PHE A 307 -26.10 -0.80 13.19
N LYS A 308 -25.56 0.39 12.89
CA LYS A 308 -25.40 1.46 13.90
C LYS A 308 -26.72 1.93 14.53
N GLN A 309 -27.85 1.77 13.85
CA GLN A 309 -29.18 2.03 14.42
C GLN A 309 -29.59 1.01 15.49
N ARG A 310 -29.14 -0.24 15.38
CA ARG A 310 -29.38 -1.29 16.39
C ARG A 310 -28.31 -1.24 17.48
N CYS A 311 -27.05 -1.35 17.09
CA CYS A 311 -25.90 -1.35 18.00
C CYS A 311 -25.16 0.00 17.99
N HIS A 312 -25.78 1.01 18.62
CA HIS A 312 -25.28 2.38 18.63
C HIS A 312 -23.99 2.56 19.45
N TRP A 313 -23.74 1.72 20.46
CA TRP A 313 -22.56 1.79 21.33
C TRP A 313 -21.30 1.16 20.74
N ALA A 314 -21.43 0.20 19.81
CA ALA A 314 -20.26 -0.49 19.25
C ALA A 314 -19.41 0.41 18.33
N SER A 315 -18.12 0.54 18.63
CA SER A 315 -17.07 0.99 17.72
C SER A 315 -16.42 -0.18 17.02
N LEU A 316 -15.68 0.09 15.95
CA LEU A 316 -14.86 -0.89 15.25
C LEU A 316 -13.58 -1.22 16.03
N SER A 317 -13.16 -0.39 16.98
CA SER A 317 -12.12 -0.75 17.94
C SER A 317 -12.50 -2.00 18.73
N HIS A 318 -13.78 -2.18 19.13
CA HIS A 318 -14.23 -3.43 19.77
C HIS A 318 -14.12 -4.64 18.83
N VAL A 319 -14.28 -4.45 17.52
CA VAL A 319 -14.08 -5.51 16.52
C VAL A 319 -12.59 -5.82 16.38
N SER A 320 -11.74 -4.79 16.30
CA SER A 320 -10.27 -4.86 16.28
C SER A 320 -9.74 -5.66 17.47
N ASP A 321 -10.14 -5.28 18.69
CA ASP A 321 -9.75 -5.93 19.95
C ASP A 321 -10.20 -7.40 20.00
N LYS A 322 -11.48 -7.69 19.70
CA LYS A 322 -12.00 -9.06 19.68
C LYS A 322 -11.30 -9.95 18.64
N MET A 323 -10.99 -9.40 17.46
CA MET A 323 -10.28 -10.13 16.41
C MET A 323 -8.82 -10.43 16.79
N HIS A 324 -8.15 -9.50 17.48
CA HIS A 324 -6.85 -9.75 18.08
C HIS A 324 -6.92 -10.86 19.13
N ASP A 325 -7.90 -10.81 20.04
CA ASP A 325 -8.05 -11.76 21.16
C ASP A 325 -8.46 -13.17 20.74
N ARG A 326 -9.11 -13.35 19.58
CA ARG A 326 -9.48 -14.68 19.04
C ARG A 326 -8.27 -15.54 18.63
N LYS A 327 -7.04 -15.01 18.66
CA LYS A 327 -5.76 -15.76 18.53
C LYS A 327 -5.73 -16.79 17.38
N PHE A 328 -6.23 -16.39 16.23
CA PHE A 328 -6.38 -17.22 15.03
C PHE A 328 -5.29 -18.27 14.79
N GLU A 329 -5.72 -19.52 14.57
CA GLU A 329 -4.89 -20.56 13.97
C GLU A 329 -5.20 -20.69 12.48
N PHE A 330 -4.15 -20.69 11.66
CA PHE A 330 -4.20 -21.06 10.25
C PHE A 330 -3.40 -22.34 10.02
N HIS A 331 -4.10 -23.42 9.67
CA HIS A 331 -3.47 -24.62 9.15
C HIS A 331 -3.23 -24.47 7.64
N VAL A 332 -2.17 -23.75 7.27
CA VAL A 332 -1.58 -23.90 5.94
C VAL A 332 -0.85 -25.25 5.94
N SER A 333 -1.12 -26.08 4.93
CA SER A 333 -0.62 -27.46 4.87
C SER A 333 0.92 -27.52 4.83
N LEU A 334 1.53 -27.72 6.01
CA LEU A 334 2.79 -28.42 6.33
C LEU A 334 3.47 -27.94 7.64
N CYS A 335 3.01 -26.86 8.28
CA CYS A 335 3.52 -26.40 9.58
C CYS A 335 2.40 -25.79 10.45
N SER A 336 2.11 -26.40 11.61
CA SER A 336 1.18 -25.85 12.60
C SER A 336 1.82 -24.69 13.37
N VAL A 337 1.65 -23.46 12.87
CA VAL A 337 2.13 -22.24 13.52
C VAL A 337 0.95 -21.46 14.08
N HIS A 338 0.81 -21.45 15.41
CA HIS A 338 -0.16 -20.62 16.12
C HIS A 338 0.21 -19.15 15.83
N SER A 339 -0.63 -18.43 15.08
CA SER A 339 -0.23 -17.14 14.49
C SER A 339 -1.38 -16.15 14.51
N HIS A 340 -1.41 -15.33 15.56
CA HIS A 340 -2.38 -14.25 15.76
C HIS A 340 -2.60 -13.45 14.47
N LEU A 341 -3.87 -13.17 14.14
CA LEU A 341 -4.24 -12.44 12.93
C LEU A 341 -4.64 -11.02 13.35
N LEU A 342 -3.77 -10.05 13.07
CA LEU A 342 -4.09 -8.63 13.26
C LEU A 342 -4.93 -8.19 12.05
N ILE A 343 -6.24 -8.41 12.16
CA ILE A 343 -7.21 -7.98 11.17
C ILE A 343 -7.39 -6.48 11.32
N ALA A 344 -6.79 -5.75 10.38
CA ALA A 344 -6.91 -4.33 10.18
C ALA A 344 -6.29 -3.41 11.24
N VAL A 345 -6.27 -2.12 10.89
CA VAL A 345 -6.01 -1.00 11.81
C VAL A 345 -7.31 -0.21 11.88
N ASP A 346 -7.84 0.01 13.07
CA ASP A 346 -8.93 0.95 13.34
C ASP A 346 -8.40 2.38 13.52
N TYR A 347 -9.15 3.37 13.04
CA TYR A 347 -8.86 4.80 13.20
C TYR A 347 -10.05 5.66 12.75
N GLU A 348 -10.08 6.91 13.21
CA GLU A 348 -11.12 7.87 12.80
C GLU A 348 -10.71 8.74 11.60
N LEU A 349 -11.57 8.74 10.58
CA LEU A 349 -11.59 9.75 9.51
C LEU A 349 -12.25 11.03 10.02
N ASN A 350 -11.45 11.85 10.69
CA ASN A 350 -11.87 13.11 11.29
C ASN A 350 -12.58 14.05 10.28
N GLY A 351 -13.81 14.45 10.60
CA GLY A 351 -14.59 15.41 9.81
C GLY A 351 -15.01 14.96 8.40
N ARG A 352 -14.95 13.67 8.08
CA ARG A 352 -15.26 13.13 6.73
C ARG A 352 -16.67 12.57 6.56
N GLY A 353 -17.44 12.45 7.64
CA GLY A 353 -18.82 11.98 7.64
C GLY A 353 -19.84 13.00 7.11
N LYS A 354 -21.09 12.55 6.99
CA LYS A 354 -22.24 13.42 6.71
C LYS A 354 -22.23 14.58 7.73
N ASN A 355 -22.37 15.81 7.26
CA ASN A 355 -22.32 17.03 8.08
C ASN A 355 -21.01 17.24 8.90
N GLY A 356 -19.88 16.66 8.47
CA GLY A 356 -18.58 16.87 9.13
C GLY A 356 -18.37 16.03 10.39
N GLN A 357 -19.07 14.91 10.53
CA GLN A 357 -18.86 13.94 11.61
C GLN A 357 -17.55 13.16 11.42
N ASN A 358 -17.04 12.54 12.50
CA ASN A 358 -15.98 11.54 12.39
C ASN A 358 -16.58 10.22 11.87
N ILE A 359 -15.79 9.45 11.11
CA ILE A 359 -16.13 8.08 10.71
C ILE A 359 -15.05 7.17 11.28
N ASP A 360 -15.41 6.29 12.20
CA ASP A 360 -14.59 5.15 12.61
C ASP A 360 -14.48 4.15 11.45
N VAL A 361 -13.28 3.68 11.11
CA VAL A 361 -13.04 2.74 10.00
C VAL A 361 -12.03 1.66 10.36
N LEU A 362 -12.19 0.46 9.81
CA LEU A 362 -11.15 -0.57 9.72
C LEU A 362 -10.51 -0.55 8.33
N ARG A 363 -9.20 -0.78 8.26
CA ARG A 363 -8.46 -0.97 6.99
C ARG A 363 -7.77 -2.33 6.87
N ILE A 364 -8.14 -3.11 5.86
CA ILE A 364 -7.43 -4.30 5.39
C ILE A 364 -6.63 -3.96 4.13
N VAL A 365 -5.33 -4.27 4.10
CA VAL A 365 -4.46 -4.06 2.92
C VAL A 365 -4.21 -5.39 2.23
N VAL A 366 -4.53 -5.48 0.94
CA VAL A 366 -4.37 -6.70 0.14
C VAL A 366 -3.02 -6.70 -0.56
N ARG A 367 -2.10 -7.54 -0.07
CA ARG A 367 -0.69 -7.60 -0.51
C ARG A 367 -0.30 -8.90 -1.21
N SER A 368 -1.14 -9.93 -1.10
CA SER A 368 -0.96 -11.22 -1.77
C SER A 368 -2.32 -11.87 -2.01
N SER A 369 -2.38 -12.79 -2.98
CA SER A 369 -3.55 -13.65 -3.23
C SER A 369 -3.80 -14.67 -2.11
N ALA A 370 -2.94 -14.76 -1.08
CA ALA A 370 -3.20 -15.62 0.08
C ALA A 370 -4.47 -15.19 0.84
N ILE A 371 -4.90 -13.94 0.69
CA ILE A 371 -6.18 -13.46 1.22
C ILE A 371 -7.37 -14.14 0.53
N ASP A 372 -7.25 -14.61 -0.73
CA ASP A 372 -8.31 -15.39 -1.39
C ASP A 372 -8.58 -16.71 -0.62
N GLU A 373 -7.51 -17.38 -0.16
CA GLU A 373 -7.59 -18.62 0.63
C GLU A 373 -8.17 -18.38 2.04
N MET A 374 -8.02 -17.17 2.57
CA MET A 374 -8.48 -16.77 3.90
C MET A 374 -9.84 -16.04 3.90
N MET A 375 -10.34 -15.69 2.71
CA MET A 375 -11.45 -14.75 2.48
C MET A 375 -12.72 -15.12 3.27
N GLU A 376 -13.14 -16.37 3.17
CA GLU A 376 -14.34 -16.89 3.84
C GLU A 376 -14.22 -16.81 5.36
N LYS A 377 -13.05 -17.15 5.89
CA LYS A 377 -12.79 -17.11 7.33
C LYS A 377 -12.72 -15.68 7.85
N ILE A 378 -12.06 -14.76 7.14
CA ILE A 378 -12.00 -13.34 7.53
C ILE A 378 -13.41 -12.75 7.62
N VAL A 379 -14.26 -13.01 6.62
CA VAL A 379 -15.63 -12.47 6.59
C VAL A 379 -16.52 -13.13 7.64
N ALA A 380 -16.48 -14.46 7.81
CA ALA A 380 -17.25 -15.16 8.82
C ALA A 380 -16.94 -14.67 10.24
N GLU A 381 -15.67 -14.47 10.56
CA GLU A 381 -15.27 -14.02 11.89
C GLU A 381 -15.60 -12.54 12.14
N LEU A 382 -15.59 -11.70 11.09
CA LEU A 382 -16.09 -10.33 11.15
C LEU A 382 -17.61 -10.26 11.35
N VAL A 383 -18.35 -11.31 10.96
CA VAL A 383 -19.77 -11.49 11.26
C VAL A 383 -19.94 -11.97 12.71
N ASP A 384 -19.29 -13.06 13.11
CA ASP A 384 -19.39 -13.63 14.46
C ASP A 384 -19.08 -12.60 15.57
N VAL A 385 -18.02 -11.80 15.39
CA VAL A 385 -17.63 -10.73 16.33
C VAL A 385 -18.70 -9.64 16.42
N VAL A 386 -19.39 -9.36 15.32
CA VAL A 386 -20.46 -8.35 15.28
C VAL A 386 -21.76 -8.89 15.90
N GLU A 387 -22.11 -10.14 15.65
CA GLU A 387 -23.25 -10.81 16.27
C GLU A 387 -23.06 -10.97 17.79
N GLU A 388 -21.83 -11.24 18.25
CA GLU A 388 -21.48 -11.16 19.68
C GLU A 388 -21.74 -9.74 20.25
N LEU A 389 -21.31 -8.68 19.55
CA LEU A 389 -21.50 -7.30 20.01
C LEU A 389 -22.98 -6.89 20.03
N GLU A 390 -23.80 -7.34 19.07
CA GLU A 390 -25.27 -7.18 19.14
C GLU A 390 -25.85 -7.89 20.37
N SER A 391 -25.48 -9.16 20.62
CA SER A 391 -25.98 -9.92 21.77
C SER A 391 -25.64 -9.29 23.13
N VAL A 392 -24.46 -8.66 23.27
CA VAL A 392 -24.07 -7.94 24.48
C VAL A 392 -24.88 -6.65 24.64
N GLY A 393 -25.20 -5.96 23.54
CA GLY A 393 -26.02 -4.75 23.56
C GLY A 393 -27.42 -4.99 24.12
N ASP A 394 -28.08 -6.07 23.71
CA ASP A 394 -29.41 -6.45 24.20
C ASP A 394 -29.43 -6.67 25.72
N HIS A 395 -28.32 -7.13 26.31
CA HIS A 395 -28.19 -7.33 27.76
C HIS A 395 -27.87 -6.06 28.58
N VAL A 396 -27.46 -4.96 27.94
CA VAL A 396 -27.17 -3.68 28.61
C VAL A 396 -28.39 -2.75 28.63
N THR A 397 -29.45 -3.08 27.88
CA THR A 397 -30.63 -2.22 27.66
C THR A 397 -31.90 -2.69 28.42
N VAL A 398 -31.77 -3.60 29.40
CA VAL A 398 -32.88 -4.18 30.19
C VAL A 398 -32.84 -3.74 31.66
#